data_AF-A0A645FWH3-F1
#
_entry.id   AF-A0A645FWH3-F1
#
_cell.length_a   1.000
_cell.length_b   1.000
_cell.length_c   1.000
_cell.angle_alpha   90.00
_cell.angle_beta   90.00
_cell.angle_gamma   90.00
#
_symmetry.space_group_name_H-M   'P 1'
#
loop_
_entity.id
_entity.type
_entity.pdbx_description
1 polymer ?
#
loop_
_entity_poly.entity_id
_entity_poly.type
_entity_poly.pdbx_seq_one_letter_code
_entity_poly.pdbx_strand_id
1 'polypeptide(L)'
;MFIEGSYYHPTFLYESLWNLMVFFILIYLLKRKSKDGVVLATYIGMYSLARFFIEGLRTDSLMFGPIRIAQLVSLIGILAAIVILVIIKRRRE
;
A
#
# COMPACT_ATOMS: atom_id res chain seq x y z
N MET A 1 -9.56 8.69 18.11
CA MET A 1 -10.30 9.93 18.36
C MET A 1 -11.53 9.56 19.15
N PHE A 2 -11.68 10.09 20.36
CA PHE A 2 -12.88 9.86 21.16
C PHE A 2 -13.93 10.89 20.76
N ILE A 3 -15.02 10.43 20.16
CA ILE A 3 -16.14 11.28 19.73
C ILE A 3 -17.40 10.60 20.29
N GLU A 4 -18.22 11.34 21.03
CA GLU A 4 -19.52 10.87 21.57
C GLU A 4 -19.50 9.50 22.27
N GLY A 5 -18.50 9.22 23.12
CA GLY A 5 -18.48 7.98 23.91
C GLY A 5 -17.90 6.74 23.21
N SER A 6 -17.49 6.86 21.93
CA SER A 6 -16.91 5.76 21.15
C SER A 6 -15.47 6.04 20.71
N TYR A 7 -14.63 5.00 20.76
CA TYR A 7 -13.24 5.06 20.29
C TYR A 7 -13.19 4.88 18.77
N TYR A 8 -12.92 5.96 18.04
CA TYR A 8 -12.65 5.90 16.60
C TYR A 8 -11.16 5.73 16.33
N HIS A 9 -10.80 4.85 15.41
CA HIS A 9 -9.42 4.76 14.94
C HIS A 9 -9.07 5.99 14.10
N PRO A 10 -7.99 6.74 14.42
CA PRO A 10 -7.55 7.88 13.62
C PRO A 10 -6.88 7.38 12.34
N THR A 11 -7.69 6.97 11.36
CA THR A 11 -7.26 6.51 10.03
C THR A 11 -6.30 7.49 9.38
N PHE A 12 -6.55 8.79 9.52
CA PHE A 12 -5.68 9.85 9.02
C PHE A 12 -4.24 9.78 9.56
N LEU A 13 -4.07 9.44 10.85
CA LEU A 13 -2.74 9.30 11.46
C LEU A 13 -2.01 8.08 10.87
N TYR A 14 -2.72 6.97 10.71
CA TYR A 14 -2.17 5.76 10.08
C TYR A 14 -1.77 6.01 8.63
N GLU A 15 -2.61 6.71 7.85
CA GLU A 15 -2.32 7.11 6.47
C GLU A 15 -1.08 8.01 6.38
N SER A 16 -0.95 8.98 7.28
CA SER A 16 0.17 9.92 7.29
C SER A 16 1.48 9.22 7.64
N LEU A 17 1.49 8.37 8.67
CA LEU A 17 2.62 7.55 9.06
C LEU A 17 3.04 6.59 7.93
N TRP A 18 2.07 5.97 7.26
CA TRP A 18 2.33 5.09 6.15
C TRP A 18 2.98 5.84 4.99
N ASN A 19 2.44 6.99 4.59
CA ASN A 19 3.04 7.83 3.54
C ASN A 19 4.48 8.24 3.87
N LEU A 20 4.76 8.62 5.13
CA LEU A 20 6.12 8.92 5.57
C LEU A 20 7.05 7.71 5.44
N MET A 21 6.60 6.53 5.84
CA MET A 21 7.36 5.28 5.69
C MET A 21 7.68 4.98 4.22
N VAL A 22 6.68 5.08 3.33
CA VAL A 22 6.86 4.91 1.88
C VAL A 22 7.88 5.92 1.33
N PHE A 23 7.78 7.18 1.74
CA PHE A 23 8.69 8.24 1.32
C PHE A 23 10.15 7.92 1.66
N PHE A 24 10.44 7.49 2.90
CA PHE A 24 11.80 7.11 3.29
C PHE A 24 12.33 5.92 2.50
N ILE A 25 11.50 4.90 2.25
CA ILE A 25 11.89 3.72 1.48
C ILE A 25 12.19 4.08 0.02
N LEU A 26 11.38 4.95 -0.60
CA LEU A 26 11.62 5.43 -1.96
C LEU A 26 12.91 6.26 -2.06
N ILE A 27 13.17 7.15 -1.10
CA ILE A 27 14.43 7.91 -1.05
C ILE A 27 15.63 6.97 -0.90
N TYR A 28 15.53 5.97 -0.04
CA TYR A 28 16.60 4.99 0.14
C TYR A 28 16.89 4.23 -1.17
N LEU A 29 15.85 3.79 -1.88
CA LEU A 29 15.95 3.11 -3.17
C LEU A 29 16.53 4.01 -4.26
N LEU A 30 16.14 5.28 -4.28
CA LEU A 30 16.66 6.28 -5.22
C LEU A 30 18.15 6.54 -4.96
N LYS A 31 18.55 6.70 -3.70
CA LYS A 31 19.95 6.88 -3.31
C LYS A 31 20.83 5.68 -3.66
N ARG A 32 20.27 4.47 -3.68
CA ARG A 32 21.00 3.25 -4.06
C ARG A 32 21.25 3.08 -5.57
N LYS A 33 20.92 4.07 -6.41
CA LYS A 33 20.94 3.95 -7.89
C LYS A 33 20.24 2.67 -8.35
N SER A 34 19.05 2.43 -7.80
CA SER A 34 18.23 1.29 -8.24
C SER A 34 17.90 1.41 -9.72
N LYS A 35 17.87 0.29 -10.46
CA LYS A 35 17.51 0.27 -11.89
C LYS A 35 16.17 0.95 -12.14
N ASP A 36 16.02 1.50 -13.34
CA ASP A 36 14.78 2.10 -13.81
C ASP A 36 13.61 1.12 -13.61
N GLY A 37 12.55 1.60 -12.95
CA GLY A 37 11.35 0.83 -12.64
C GLY A 37 11.26 0.25 -11.22
N VAL A 38 12.36 0.11 -10.46
CA VAL A 38 12.30 -0.42 -9.07
C VAL A 38 11.53 0.52 -8.16
N VAL A 39 11.76 1.83 -8.29
CA VAL A 39 11.07 2.87 -7.51
C VAL A 39 9.57 2.83 -7.78
N LEU A 40 9.18 2.70 -9.06
CA LEU A 40 7.78 2.63 -9.48
C LEU A 40 7.08 1.36 -8.97
N ALA A 41 7.74 0.20 -9.08
CA ALA A 41 7.21 -1.06 -8.59
C ALA A 41 7.02 -1.05 -7.06
N THR A 42 7.99 -0.49 -6.35
CA THR A 42 7.96 -0.36 -4.89
C THR A 42 6.86 0.60 -4.44
N TYR A 43 6.65 1.71 -5.17
CA TYR A 43 5.55 2.63 -4.94
C TYR A 43 4.19 1.94 -5.11
N ILE A 44 3.99 1.20 -6.20
CA ILE A 44 2.73 0.46 -6.46
C ILE A 44 2.46 -0.56 -5.34
N GLY A 45 3.49 -1.30 -4.90
CA GLY A 45 3.34 -2.29 -3.83
C GLY A 45 2.99 -1.68 -2.48
N MET A 46 3.71 -0.63 -2.09
CA MET A 46 3.45 0.04 -0.81
C MET A 46 2.13 0.83 -0.82
N TYR A 47 1.72 1.40 -1.95
CA TYR A 47 0.41 2.04 -2.09
C TYR A 47 -0.73 1.02 -1.98
N SER A 48 -0.55 -0.17 -2.57
CA SER A 48 -1.53 -1.27 -2.48
C SER A 48 -1.65 -1.83 -1.06
N LEU A 49 -0.53 -1.93 -0.33
CA LEU A 49 -0.51 -2.28 1.10
C LEU A 49 -1.21 -1.22 1.96
N ALA A 50 -0.98 0.07 1.67
CA ALA A 50 -1.68 1.17 2.34
C ALA A 50 -3.20 0.99 2.19
N ARG A 51 -3.67 0.81 0.95
CA ARG A 51 -5.08 0.60 0.64
C ARG A 51 -5.65 -0.62 1.34
N PHE A 52 -4.90 -1.72 1.44
CA PHE A 52 -5.35 -2.90 2.17
C PHE A 52 -5.65 -2.58 3.65
N PHE A 53 -4.74 -1.85 4.31
CA PHE A 53 -4.88 -1.48 5.71
C PHE A 53 -5.97 -0.43 5.95
N ILE A 54 -6.01 0.62 5.11
CA ILE A 54 -6.97 1.73 5.22
C ILE A 54 -8.39 1.23 4.98
N GLU A 55 -8.58 0.32 4.03
CA GLU A 55 -9.89 -0.26 3.76
C GLU A 55 -10.35 -1.22 4.87
N GLY A 56 -9.42 -1.92 5.53
CA GLY A 56 -9.75 -2.72 6.71
C GLY A 56 -10.31 -1.87 7.86
N LEU A 57 -9.85 -0.62 7.96
CA LEU A 57 -10.25 0.35 8.99
C LEU A 57 -11.53 1.13 8.62
N ARG A 58 -11.89 1.23 7.33
CA ARG A 58 -13.14 1.87 6.89
C ARG A 58 -14.31 0.89 7.03
N THR A 59 -15.35 1.33 7.71
CA THR A 59 -16.64 0.61 7.85
C THR A 59 -17.57 0.86 6.66
N ASP A 60 -17.32 1.91 5.86
CA ASP A 60 -18.08 2.27 4.64
C ASP A 60 -17.38 1.78 3.36
N SER A 61 -17.26 0.47 3.21
CA SER A 61 -16.68 -0.15 2.02
C SER A 61 -17.75 -0.71 1.10
N LEU A 62 -17.56 -0.51 -0.21
CA LEU A 62 -18.41 -1.12 -1.24
C LEU A 62 -18.30 -2.66 -1.13
N MET A 63 -19.37 -3.30 -0.64
CA MET A 63 -19.42 -4.74 -0.44
C MET A 63 -19.82 -5.43 -1.74
N PHE A 64 -19.11 -6.49 -2.12
CA PHE A 64 -19.52 -7.40 -3.18
C PHE A 64 -19.77 -8.77 -2.55
N GLY A 65 -21.00 -8.99 -2.08
CA GLY A 65 -21.34 -10.14 -1.26
C GLY A 65 -20.60 -10.11 0.09
N PRO A 66 -19.98 -11.23 0.54
CA PRO A 66 -19.25 -11.28 1.82
C PRO A 66 -17.84 -10.66 1.75
N ILE A 67 -17.38 -10.24 0.58
CA ILE A 67 -16.00 -9.79 0.34
C ILE A 67 -15.98 -8.30 0.05
N ARG A 68 -15.09 -7.56 0.72
CA ARG A 68 -14.88 -6.14 0.46
C ARG A 68 -14.08 -6.00 -0.84
N ILE A 69 -14.64 -5.30 -1.84
CA ILE A 69 -14.01 -5.13 -3.17
C ILE A 69 -12.57 -4.62 -3.04
N ALA A 70 -12.36 -3.69 -2.11
CA ALA A 70 -11.06 -3.08 -1.94
C ALA A 70 -10.02 -4.01 -1.26
N GLN A 71 -10.42 -5.10 -0.58
CA GLN A 71 -9.47 -6.17 -0.21
C GLN A 71 -8.98 -6.92 -1.46
N LEU A 72 -9.89 -7.18 -2.40
CA LEU A 72 -9.59 -7.87 -3.65
C LEU A 72 -8.70 -7.02 -4.56
N VAL A 73 -9.00 -5.72 -4.70
CA VAL A 73 -8.17 -4.75 -5.44
C VAL A 73 -6.79 -4.60 -4.80
N SER A 74 -6.71 -4.56 -3.47
CA SER A 74 -5.41 -4.44 -2.79
C SER A 74 -4.56 -5.69 -2.94
N LEU A 75 -5.17 -6.88 -2.90
CA LEU A 75 -4.47 -8.15 -3.14
C LEU A 75 -3.90 -8.21 -4.57
N ILE A 76 -4.69 -7.78 -5.57
CA ILE A 76 -4.24 -7.66 -6.96
C ILE A 76 -3.07 -6.67 -7.06
N GLY A 77 -3.16 -5.52 -6.39
CA GLY A 77 -2.10 -4.51 -6.39
C GLY A 77 -0.79 -5.01 -5.77
N ILE A 78 -0.86 -5.79 -4.68
CA ILE A 78 0.30 -6.44 -4.06
C ILE A 78 0.91 -7.47 -5.01
N LEU A 79 0.10 -8.34 -5.61
CA LEU A 79 0.57 -9.33 -6.58
C LEU A 79 1.22 -8.67 -7.80
N ALA A 80 0.62 -7.62 -8.35
CA ALA A 80 1.19 -6.87 -9.47
C ALA A 80 2.54 -6.26 -9.11
N ALA A 81 2.68 -5.66 -7.92
CA ALA A 81 3.95 -5.10 -7.47
C ALA A 81 5.05 -6.16 -7.32
N ILE A 82 4.73 -7.32 -6.75
CA ILE A 82 5.66 -8.45 -6.62
C ILE A 82 6.08 -8.94 -8.01
N VAL A 83 5.13 -9.15 -8.93
CA VAL A 83 5.43 -9.58 -10.29
C VAL A 83 6.34 -8.59 -11.00
N ILE A 84 6.09 -7.29 -10.91
CA ILE A 84 6.94 -6.26 -11.51
C ILE A 84 8.35 -6.29 -10.90
N LEU A 85 8.47 -6.38 -9.57
CA LEU A 85 9.77 -6.47 -8.89
C LEU A 85 10.54 -7.73 -9.30
N VAL A 86 9.85 -8.88 -9.41
CA VAL A 86 10.44 -10.14 -9.87
C VAL A 86 10.90 -10.03 -11.31
N ILE A 87 10.11 -9.44 -12.23
CA ILE A 87 10.49 -9.22 -13.63
C ILE A 87 11.73 -8.34 -13.72
N ILE A 88 11.79 -7.23 -12.98
CA ILE A 88 12.95 -6.32 -12.98
C ILE A 88 14.19 -7.05 -12.46
N LYS A 89 14.04 -7.88 -11.41
CA LYS A 89 15.14 -8.69 -10.89
C LYS A 89 15.54 -9.82 -11.85
N ARG A 90 14.62 -10.39 -12.62
CA ARG A 90 14.89 -11.48 -13.57
C ARG A 90 15.57 -10.98 -14.84
N ARG A 91 15.28 -9.76 -15.30
CA ARG A 91 16.06 -9.07 -16.35
C ARG A 91 17.47 -8.64 -15.91
N ARG A 92 17.85 -8.95 -14.67
CA ARG A 92 19.18 -8.68 -14.13
C ARG A 92 20.14 -9.85 -14.35
N GLU A 93 19.61 -11.06 -14.53
CA GLU A 93 20.37 -12.25 -14.97
C GLU A 93 20.32 -12.35 -16.49
#